data_AF-A0A819TUV3-F1
#
_entry.id   AF-A0A819TUV3-F1
#
_cell.length_a   1.000
_cell.length_b   1.000
_cell.length_c   1.000
_cell.angle_alpha   90.00
_cell.angle_beta   90.00
_cell.angle_gamma   90.00
#
_symmetry.space_group_name_H-M   'P 1'
#
loop_
_entity.id
_entity.type
_entity.pdbx_description
1 polymer ?
#
loop_
_entity_poly.entity_id
_entity_poly.type
_entity_poly.pdbx_seq_one_letter_code
_entity_poly.pdbx_strand_id
1 'polypeptide(L)'
;MPILFFETEPSTSSSTPATILSISPSSTTTSSTTSTSTTISTSSTTSSSTSTTTATLTTTLSSTSTTSTSTTTSTSSSTSTSTTTSSSSASTTISTTISTTLTSTSTTTPTTSTTTGESCNLFFDQTTYSAGAKPWSVSVADVNNDNKPDIIVTNYDTSSINVLLNTGSGTFNAQITYLVGTQPASVAVVDVNNDNKPDIIVANSGSKNVSVLLNTGSGIFNTQTTYSVGTNPLSVTVVDVNSDNKPDIIVANYKSNTVSVLLNTGSGTFNAQTNYSISPGPLSVAVVDVDSDNKPDIIVANYDSSSVSVLLNTGSGTFSAQTTYSVTSGPYSVAVVDVNNDNNPDIIVANFDSNNVGVLLNAGSGTFNAQTTYSAGASPVSVTVVDVNSDSNPDIIVTNFLSDNIGILLNTGTGTFNAQITYTVGTNPISIAVVDVNSDNQPDITFANSGSDSVGVLLHC
;
A
#
# COMPACT_ATOMS: atom_id res chain seq x y z
N MET A 1 9.88 -34.08 10.37
CA MET A 1 9.55 -33.98 8.94
C MET A 1 10.26 -32.74 8.42
N PRO A 2 11.35 -32.84 7.65
CA PRO A 2 11.99 -31.66 7.07
C PRO A 2 11.34 -31.34 5.72
N ILE A 3 11.03 -30.07 5.49
CA ILE A 3 10.67 -29.52 4.18
C ILE A 3 11.99 -28.96 3.62
N LEU A 4 12.49 -29.51 2.51
CA LEU A 4 13.62 -28.94 1.76
C LEU A 4 13.07 -28.14 0.58
N PHE A 5 13.47 -26.88 0.45
CA PHE A 5 13.29 -26.08 -0.75
C PHE A 5 14.57 -26.13 -1.59
N PHE A 6 14.45 -26.28 -2.90
CA PHE A 6 15.53 -26.04 -3.86
C PHE A 6 15.10 -24.90 -4.80
N GLU A 7 16.00 -23.93 -4.95
CA GLU A 7 15.85 -22.76 -5.79
C GLU A 7 16.69 -22.96 -7.07
N THR A 8 16.14 -22.61 -8.24
CA THR A 8 16.87 -22.58 -9.51
C THR A 8 16.69 -21.20 -10.15
N GLU A 9 17.81 -20.54 -10.44
CA GLU A 9 17.94 -19.24 -11.13
C GLU A 9 17.17 -19.18 -12.47
N PRO A 10 16.51 -18.05 -12.81
CA PRO A 10 15.78 -17.92 -14.07
C PRO A 10 16.70 -17.43 -15.22
N SER A 11 16.67 -18.14 -16.34
CA SER A 11 17.12 -17.65 -17.64
C SER A 11 16.02 -16.84 -18.33
N THR A 12 16.42 -15.85 -19.13
CA THR A 12 15.65 -14.76 -19.77
C THR A 12 14.58 -15.15 -20.81
N SER A 13 13.62 -16.01 -20.43
CA SER A 13 12.35 -16.16 -21.15
C SER A 13 11.24 -16.48 -20.16
N SER A 14 10.16 -15.69 -20.15
CA SER A 14 9.05 -15.79 -19.20
C SER A 14 8.25 -17.09 -19.36
N SER A 15 8.75 -18.19 -18.80
CA SER A 15 7.96 -19.38 -18.51
C SER A 15 8.24 -19.83 -17.08
N THR A 16 7.36 -19.48 -16.15
CA THR A 16 7.33 -20.10 -14.81
C THR A 16 6.99 -21.59 -14.96
N PRO A 17 7.83 -22.52 -14.48
CA PRO A 17 7.49 -23.93 -14.48
C PRO A 17 6.29 -24.19 -13.56
N ALA A 18 5.41 -25.13 -13.91
CA ALA A 18 4.32 -25.55 -13.03
C ALA A 18 4.88 -26.13 -11.72
N THR A 19 4.54 -25.51 -10.58
CA THR A 19 5.00 -25.93 -9.25
C THR A 19 4.08 -27.01 -8.66
N ILE A 20 4.63 -28.16 -8.27
CA ILE A 20 3.90 -29.17 -7.48
C ILE A 20 3.92 -28.74 -6.02
N LEU A 21 2.78 -28.30 -5.47
CA LEU A 21 2.73 -27.64 -4.15
C LEU A 21 2.92 -28.56 -2.94
N SER A 22 2.57 -29.86 -3.01
CA SER A 22 2.87 -30.84 -1.95
C SER A 22 2.49 -32.28 -2.36
N ILE A 23 3.12 -33.27 -1.74
CA ILE A 23 2.75 -34.69 -1.83
C ILE A 23 2.83 -35.29 -0.41
N SER A 24 1.73 -35.89 0.07
CA SER A 24 1.65 -36.51 1.40
C SER A 24 1.35 -38.00 1.28
N PRO A 25 2.33 -38.90 1.48
CA PRO A 25 2.05 -40.33 1.55
C PRO A 25 1.41 -40.69 2.90
N SER A 26 0.35 -41.51 2.89
CA SER A 26 -0.23 -42.10 4.10
C SER A 26 -0.18 -43.64 4.02
N SER A 27 0.25 -44.26 5.12
CA SER A 27 0.26 -45.72 5.29
C SER A 27 -0.38 -46.08 6.63
N THR A 28 -1.31 -47.02 6.62
CA THR A 28 -1.90 -47.61 7.83
C THR A 28 -1.48 -49.07 7.93
N THR A 29 -0.75 -49.44 8.99
CA THR A 29 -0.38 -50.83 9.28
C THR A 29 -0.52 -51.15 10.76
N THR A 30 -1.12 -52.29 11.09
CA THR A 30 -1.19 -52.82 12.46
C THR A 30 -0.02 -53.78 12.71
N SER A 31 0.97 -53.31 13.48
CA SER A 31 2.09 -54.05 14.09
C SER A 31 3.28 -54.48 13.18
N SER A 32 4.50 -54.25 13.70
CA SER A 32 5.86 -54.52 13.20
C SER A 32 6.59 -53.44 12.39
N THR A 33 7.94 -53.48 12.47
CA THR A 33 8.91 -52.50 11.96
C THR A 33 8.83 -52.34 10.44
N THR A 34 8.54 -51.14 9.98
CA THR A 34 8.49 -50.74 8.58
C THR A 34 9.67 -49.83 8.28
N SER A 35 10.27 -49.98 7.10
CA SER A 35 11.19 -48.97 6.55
C SER A 35 10.60 -48.44 5.24
N THR A 36 10.55 -47.12 5.14
CA THR A 36 9.97 -46.42 4.00
C THR A 36 11.05 -45.54 3.42
N SER A 37 11.35 -45.69 2.12
CA SER A 37 12.23 -44.79 1.40
C SER A 37 11.46 -44.18 0.23
N THR A 38 11.54 -42.86 0.12
CA THR A 38 10.92 -42.07 -0.95
C THR A 38 12.02 -41.34 -1.68
N THR A 39 12.07 -41.50 -3.00
CA THR A 39 12.95 -40.74 -3.88
C THR A 39 12.12 -39.94 -4.87
N ILE A 40 12.54 -38.71 -5.14
CA ILE A 40 11.92 -37.82 -6.11
C ILE A 40 12.97 -37.52 -7.16
N SER A 41 12.63 -37.73 -8.43
CA SER A 41 13.48 -37.35 -9.57
C SER A 41 12.71 -36.41 -10.48
N THR A 42 13.30 -35.28 -10.83
CA THR A 42 12.72 -34.30 -11.75
C THR A 42 13.57 -34.19 -13.00
N SER A 43 12.92 -34.01 -14.14
CA SER A 43 13.57 -33.69 -15.41
C SER A 43 12.74 -32.67 -16.16
N SER A 44 13.41 -31.68 -16.75
CA SER A 44 12.79 -30.66 -17.59
C SER A 44 13.37 -30.74 -19.00
N THR A 45 12.50 -30.56 -20.00
CA THR A 45 12.90 -30.43 -21.40
C THR A 45 12.21 -29.22 -22.01
N THR A 46 13.00 -28.35 -22.63
CA THR A 46 12.54 -27.13 -23.28
C THR A 46 12.82 -27.20 -24.77
N SER A 47 11.79 -26.93 -25.57
CA SER A 47 11.86 -26.76 -27.03
C SER A 47 11.28 -25.40 -27.39
N SER A 48 11.47 -24.95 -28.63
CA SER A 48 11.18 -23.58 -29.10
C SER A 48 9.76 -23.04 -28.84
N SER A 49 8.79 -23.89 -28.51
CA SER A 49 7.40 -23.50 -28.23
C SER A 49 6.75 -24.27 -27.08
N THR A 50 7.50 -25.17 -26.43
CA THR A 50 6.93 -26.11 -25.46
C THR A 50 7.93 -26.40 -24.34
N SER A 51 7.51 -26.12 -23.11
CA SER A 51 8.23 -26.49 -21.88
C SER A 51 7.52 -27.68 -21.22
N THR A 52 8.26 -28.77 -21.02
CA THR A 52 7.74 -29.99 -20.37
C THR A 52 8.53 -30.28 -19.10
N THR A 53 7.84 -30.35 -17.96
CA THR A 53 8.43 -30.76 -16.69
C THR A 53 7.84 -32.12 -16.28
N THR A 54 8.72 -33.08 -16.01
CA THR A 54 8.38 -34.43 -15.57
C THR A 54 8.90 -34.67 -14.16
N ALA A 55 8.03 -35.02 -13.23
CA ALA A 55 8.41 -35.47 -11.89
C ALA A 55 8.01 -36.93 -11.71
N THR A 56 8.96 -37.76 -11.28
CA THR A 56 8.75 -39.18 -10.95
C THR A 56 8.93 -39.37 -9.44
N LEU A 57 7.88 -39.86 -8.79
CA LEU A 57 7.92 -40.24 -7.38
C LEU A 57 8.06 -41.76 -7.27
N THR A 58 9.09 -42.22 -6.55
CA THR A 58 9.28 -43.64 -6.28
C THR A 58 9.22 -43.88 -4.78
N THR A 59 8.18 -44.59 -4.34
CA THR A 59 8.04 -45.03 -2.94
C THR A 59 8.28 -46.54 -2.85
N THR A 60 9.25 -46.92 -2.04
CA THR A 60 9.56 -48.32 -1.71
C THR A 60 9.14 -48.60 -0.28
N LEU A 61 8.21 -49.55 -0.12
CA LEU A 61 7.86 -50.11 1.18
C LEU A 61 8.45 -51.50 1.32
N SER A 62 9.13 -51.74 2.43
CA SER A 62 9.57 -53.06 2.86
C SER A 62 8.88 -53.42 4.16
N SER A 63 8.02 -54.44 4.12
CA SER A 63 7.32 -54.97 5.30
C SER A 63 7.50 -56.49 5.41
N THR A 64 7.41 -57.02 6.63
CA THR A 64 7.46 -58.45 6.94
C THR A 64 6.07 -59.05 7.24
N SER A 65 4.98 -58.41 6.80
CA SER A 65 3.60 -58.84 7.08
C SER A 65 2.78 -59.08 5.80
N THR A 66 1.70 -59.86 5.94
CA THR A 66 0.91 -60.43 4.83
C THR A 66 -0.04 -59.45 4.13
N THR A 67 -0.10 -58.18 4.56
CA THR A 67 -0.96 -57.16 3.92
C THR A 67 -0.34 -55.77 4.03
N SER A 68 -0.13 -55.07 2.92
CA SER A 68 0.33 -53.68 2.89
C SER A 68 -0.50 -52.88 1.89
N THR A 69 -1.04 -51.74 2.33
CA THR A 69 -1.85 -50.81 1.53
C THR A 69 -1.15 -49.45 1.50
N SER A 70 -1.02 -48.84 0.33
CA SER A 70 -0.40 -47.51 0.19
C SER A 70 -1.26 -46.61 -0.69
N THR A 71 -1.47 -45.39 -0.21
CA THR A 71 -2.27 -44.36 -0.87
C THR A 71 -1.39 -43.14 -1.11
N THR A 72 -1.35 -42.68 -2.36
CA THR A 72 -0.67 -41.44 -2.76
C THR A 72 -1.71 -40.47 -3.33
N THR A 73 -1.73 -39.26 -2.81
CA THR A 73 -2.57 -38.15 -3.27
C THR A 73 -1.67 -37.00 -3.69
N SER A 74 -1.91 -36.46 -4.89
CA SER A 74 -1.22 -35.29 -5.43
C SER A 74 -2.22 -34.23 -5.88
N THR A 75 -1.97 -32.97 -5.52
CA THR A 75 -2.76 -31.82 -5.97
C THR A 75 -2.02 -31.04 -7.05
N SER A 76 -2.53 -31.10 -8.28
CA SER A 76 -2.29 -30.13 -9.35
C SER A 76 -3.63 -29.87 -10.06
N SER A 77 -3.70 -28.96 -11.04
CA SER A 77 -4.93 -28.55 -11.74
C SER A 77 -5.72 -29.67 -12.45
N SER A 78 -5.29 -30.93 -12.34
CA SER A 78 -6.10 -32.13 -12.62
C SER A 78 -5.87 -33.21 -11.54
N THR A 79 -6.95 -33.66 -10.89
CA THR A 79 -6.89 -34.67 -9.82
C THR A 79 -6.86 -36.08 -10.43
N SER A 80 -5.85 -36.89 -10.10
CA SER A 80 -5.82 -38.32 -10.40
C SER A 80 -5.48 -39.13 -9.14
N THR A 81 -6.33 -40.11 -8.82
CA THR A 81 -6.17 -41.01 -7.67
C THR A 81 -5.82 -42.41 -8.19
N SER A 82 -4.76 -43.04 -7.68
CA SER A 82 -4.43 -44.44 -8.00
C SER A 82 -4.27 -45.26 -6.72
N THR A 83 -4.92 -46.42 -6.69
CA THR A 83 -4.94 -47.36 -5.56
C THR A 83 -4.42 -48.71 -6.04
N THR A 84 -3.37 -49.24 -5.40
CA THR A 84 -2.85 -50.58 -5.67
C THR A 84 -2.89 -51.44 -4.41
N THR A 85 -3.49 -52.63 -4.49
CA THR A 85 -3.57 -53.63 -3.41
C THR A 85 -2.84 -54.90 -3.81
N SER A 86 -1.92 -55.38 -2.97
CA SER A 86 -1.23 -56.67 -3.13
C SER A 86 -1.30 -57.48 -1.83
N SER A 87 -1.66 -58.77 -1.92
CA SER A 87 -1.65 -59.72 -0.81
C SER A 87 -0.70 -60.88 -1.11
N SER A 88 0.07 -61.35 -0.11
CA SER A 88 0.83 -62.59 -0.23
C SER A 88 0.90 -63.35 1.10
N SER A 89 0.95 -64.68 1.02
CA SER A 89 0.90 -65.60 2.15
C SER A 89 2.23 -66.36 2.32
N ALA A 90 3.29 -65.65 2.71
CA ALA A 90 4.52 -66.19 3.30
C ALA A 90 5.35 -65.05 3.93
N SER A 91 6.08 -65.33 5.02
CA SER A 91 7.02 -64.36 5.61
C SER A 91 8.23 -64.21 4.68
N THR A 92 8.14 -63.25 3.77
CA THR A 92 9.16 -62.85 2.82
C THR A 92 9.10 -61.34 2.72
N THR A 93 10.25 -60.67 2.61
CA THR A 93 10.28 -59.21 2.39
C THR A 93 9.55 -58.91 1.09
N ILE A 94 8.38 -58.26 1.18
CA ILE A 94 7.66 -57.76 0.01
C ILE A 94 8.15 -56.34 -0.24
N SER A 95 8.82 -56.12 -1.37
CA SER A 95 9.18 -54.79 -1.84
C SER A 95 8.22 -54.38 -2.95
N THR A 96 7.28 -53.50 -2.63
CA THR A 96 6.36 -52.92 -3.63
C THR A 96 6.90 -51.55 -4.04
N THR A 97 7.15 -51.36 -5.33
CA THR A 97 7.57 -50.07 -5.90
C THR A 97 6.39 -49.46 -6.63
N ILE A 98 5.93 -48.28 -6.19
CA ILE A 98 4.92 -47.49 -6.88
C ILE A 98 5.64 -46.32 -7.54
N SER A 99 5.50 -46.18 -8.86
CA SER A 99 6.03 -45.06 -9.63
C SER A 99 4.88 -44.27 -10.25
N THR A 100 4.74 -43.01 -9.87
CA THR A 100 3.80 -42.07 -10.50
C THR A 100 4.58 -41.00 -11.27
N THR A 101 4.19 -40.75 -12.51
CA THR A 101 4.81 -39.75 -13.39
C THR A 101 3.81 -38.65 -13.68
N LEU A 102 4.13 -37.41 -13.31
CA LEU A 102 3.32 -36.23 -13.61
C LEU A 102 4.03 -35.40 -14.68
N THR A 103 3.33 -35.13 -15.79
CA THR A 103 3.82 -34.31 -16.90
C THR A 103 2.97 -33.06 -17.03
N SER A 104 3.61 -31.89 -16.94
CA SER A 104 2.99 -30.60 -17.26
C SER A 104 3.58 -30.07 -18.56
N THR A 105 2.73 -29.70 -19.50
CA THR A 105 3.10 -29.12 -20.81
C THR A 105 2.45 -27.75 -20.94
N SER A 106 3.27 -26.72 -21.12
CA SER A 106 2.80 -25.38 -21.53
C SER A 106 3.15 -25.16 -23.00
N THR A 107 2.17 -24.71 -23.79
CA THR A 107 2.34 -24.41 -25.21
C THR A 107 1.97 -22.94 -25.46
N THR A 108 2.86 -22.18 -26.07
CA THR A 108 2.57 -20.82 -26.53
C THR A 108 2.40 -20.84 -28.04
N THR A 109 1.25 -20.36 -28.53
CA THR A 109 1.07 -20.06 -29.96
C THR A 109 1.74 -18.73 -30.28
N PRO A 110 2.72 -18.67 -31.20
CA PRO A 110 3.32 -17.40 -31.57
C PRO A 110 2.33 -16.64 -32.47
N THR A 111 1.54 -15.76 -31.88
CA THR A 111 0.89 -14.68 -32.63
C THR A 111 1.96 -13.63 -32.91
N THR A 112 2.30 -13.45 -34.18
CA THR A 112 3.11 -12.32 -34.66
C THR A 112 2.38 -11.03 -34.37
N SER A 113 2.59 -10.47 -33.18
CA SER A 113 2.28 -9.08 -32.87
C SER A 113 3.41 -8.25 -33.44
N THR A 114 3.09 -7.41 -34.41
CA THR A 114 3.94 -6.31 -34.83
C THR A 114 4.10 -5.37 -33.64
N THR A 115 5.23 -5.45 -32.95
CA THR A 115 5.65 -4.49 -31.92
C THR A 115 5.93 -3.15 -32.59
N THR A 116 4.89 -2.34 -32.75
CA THR A 116 5.07 -0.91 -32.54
C THR A 116 5.38 -0.76 -31.06
N GLY A 117 6.62 -0.40 -30.72
CA GLY A 117 6.98 -0.06 -29.36
C GLY A 117 6.09 1.08 -28.90
N GLU A 118 5.10 0.80 -28.06
CA GLU A 118 4.47 1.84 -27.28
C GLU A 118 5.54 2.32 -26.30
N SER A 119 6.10 3.49 -26.60
CA SER A 119 6.88 4.25 -25.64
C SER A 119 5.93 4.54 -24.50
N CYS A 120 6.21 3.96 -23.33
CA CYS A 120 5.56 4.38 -22.12
C CYS A 120 5.92 5.86 -21.87
N ASN A 121 4.94 6.67 -21.46
CA ASN A 121 5.10 8.12 -21.31
C ASN A 121 5.69 8.48 -19.95
N LEU A 122 5.05 8.03 -18.87
CA LEU A 122 5.55 8.11 -17.49
C LEU A 122 5.22 6.82 -16.71
N PHE A 123 4.03 6.24 -16.93
CA PHE A 123 3.58 5.06 -16.22
C PHE A 123 3.01 3.98 -17.13
N PHE A 124 3.21 2.72 -16.75
CA PHE A 124 2.48 1.57 -17.31
C PHE A 124 1.00 1.59 -16.88
N ASP A 125 0.20 0.72 -17.50
CA ASP A 125 -1.19 0.50 -17.09
C ASP A 125 -1.30 0.05 -15.63
N GLN A 126 -2.39 0.45 -14.97
CA GLN A 126 -2.61 0.12 -13.56
C GLN A 126 -2.69 -1.39 -13.32
N THR A 127 -2.08 -1.84 -12.22
CA THR A 127 -2.37 -3.12 -11.59
C THR A 127 -3.28 -2.89 -10.40
N THR A 128 -4.33 -3.71 -10.26
CA THR A 128 -5.34 -3.53 -9.20
C THR A 128 -5.35 -4.69 -8.20
N TYR A 129 -5.50 -4.35 -6.93
CA TYR A 129 -5.66 -5.28 -5.81
C TYR A 129 -7.01 -5.03 -5.14
N SER A 130 -7.68 -6.10 -4.71
CA SER A 130 -8.90 -5.95 -3.92
C SER A 130 -8.61 -5.27 -2.59
N ALA A 131 -9.48 -4.35 -2.19
CA ALA A 131 -9.50 -3.75 -0.86
C ALA A 131 -10.70 -4.26 -0.06
N GLY A 132 -11.02 -3.61 1.07
CA GLY A 132 -12.34 -3.72 1.70
C GLY A 132 -13.36 -2.79 1.04
N ALA A 133 -14.58 -2.73 1.58
CA ALA A 133 -15.62 -1.89 1.01
C ALA A 133 -15.30 -0.40 1.22
N LYS A 134 -15.39 0.36 0.13
CA LYS A 134 -15.16 1.81 0.06
C LYS A 134 -13.80 2.20 0.66
N PRO A 135 -12.68 1.80 0.02
CA PRO A 135 -11.37 2.23 0.45
C PRO A 135 -11.25 3.76 0.34
N TRP A 136 -10.72 4.42 1.36
CA TRP A 136 -10.81 5.88 1.49
C TRP A 136 -9.47 6.59 1.60
N SER A 137 -8.48 5.97 2.24
CA SER A 137 -7.13 6.51 2.38
C SER A 137 -6.12 5.42 2.13
N VAL A 138 -5.03 5.75 1.44
CA VAL A 138 -3.87 4.88 1.28
C VAL A 138 -2.61 5.54 1.85
N SER A 139 -1.74 4.74 2.45
CA SER A 139 -0.38 5.11 2.84
C SER A 139 0.55 3.96 2.47
N VAL A 140 1.83 4.27 2.24
CA VAL A 140 2.82 3.26 1.85
C VAL A 140 4.04 3.40 2.73
N ALA A 141 4.47 2.30 3.34
CA ALA A 141 5.61 2.23 4.24
C ALA A 141 6.06 0.78 4.40
N ASP A 142 7.34 0.54 4.62
CA ASP A 142 7.82 -0.79 5.01
C ASP A 142 7.42 -1.08 6.46
N VAL A 143 6.36 -1.89 6.65
CA VAL A 143 5.86 -2.20 8.00
C VAL A 143 6.40 -3.53 8.52
N ASN A 144 7.18 -4.24 7.72
CA ASN A 144 7.71 -5.55 8.06
C ASN A 144 9.24 -5.58 8.17
N ASN A 145 9.89 -4.45 7.88
CA ASN A 145 11.32 -4.17 7.89
C ASN A 145 12.11 -5.05 6.89
N ASP A 146 11.55 -5.30 5.70
CA ASP A 146 12.23 -6.00 4.60
C ASP A 146 12.75 -5.08 3.47
N ASN A 147 12.69 -3.77 3.68
CA ASN A 147 13.00 -2.68 2.75
C ASN A 147 12.12 -2.66 1.50
N LYS A 148 10.89 -3.18 1.57
CA LYS A 148 9.92 -3.10 0.48
C LYS A 148 8.70 -2.34 0.99
N PRO A 149 8.39 -1.17 0.44
CA PRO A 149 7.24 -0.41 0.91
C PRO A 149 5.94 -1.18 0.72
N ASP A 150 5.20 -1.38 1.82
CA ASP A 150 3.92 -2.08 1.88
C ASP A 150 2.75 -1.09 1.79
N ILE A 151 1.60 -1.56 1.32
CA ILE A 151 0.39 -0.71 1.19
C ILE A 151 -0.50 -0.88 2.42
N ILE A 152 -0.93 0.24 3.00
CA ILE A 152 -1.92 0.31 4.07
C ILE A 152 -3.13 1.10 3.56
N VAL A 153 -4.32 0.51 3.60
CA VAL A 153 -5.56 1.14 3.12
C VAL A 153 -6.66 1.12 4.17
N THR A 154 -7.35 2.25 4.37
CA THR A 154 -8.55 2.32 5.21
C THR A 154 -9.79 1.93 4.43
N ASN A 155 -10.70 1.18 5.04
CA ASN A 155 -11.96 0.74 4.45
C ASN A 155 -13.12 1.36 5.22
N TYR A 156 -13.72 2.40 4.64
CA TYR A 156 -14.65 3.29 5.33
C TYR A 156 -15.87 2.54 5.87
N ASP A 157 -16.47 1.67 5.04
CA ASP A 157 -17.73 1.01 5.37
C ASP A 157 -17.56 -0.24 6.23
N THR A 158 -16.35 -0.83 6.29
CA THR A 158 -16.08 -2.06 7.07
C THR A 158 -15.39 -1.81 8.41
N SER A 159 -15.08 -0.55 8.76
CA SER A 159 -14.38 -0.20 10.03
C SER A 159 -13.06 -0.96 10.21
N SER A 160 -12.32 -1.10 9.12
CA SER A 160 -11.06 -1.84 9.08
C SER A 160 -10.00 -1.12 8.28
N ILE A 161 -8.75 -1.51 8.50
CA ILE A 161 -7.65 -1.26 7.57
C ILE A 161 -7.17 -2.59 7.00
N ASN A 162 -6.61 -2.56 5.79
CA ASN A 162 -5.93 -3.68 5.19
C ASN A 162 -4.46 -3.34 4.99
N VAL A 163 -3.60 -4.32 5.26
CA VAL A 163 -2.16 -4.27 5.00
C VAL A 163 -1.85 -5.26 3.88
N LEU A 164 -1.25 -4.79 2.81
CA LEU A 164 -0.83 -5.58 1.66
C LEU A 164 0.70 -5.56 1.63
N LEU A 165 1.32 -6.69 1.97
CA LEU A 165 2.77 -6.78 2.02
C LEU A 165 3.37 -6.93 0.63
N ASN A 166 4.37 -6.11 0.31
CA ASN A 166 5.04 -6.08 -0.97
C ASN A 166 5.99 -7.28 -1.14
N THR A 167 6.01 -7.86 -2.33
CA THR A 167 6.93 -8.97 -2.66
C THR A 167 8.27 -8.47 -3.22
N GLY A 168 8.36 -7.19 -3.60
CA GLY A 168 9.58 -6.50 -4.07
C GLY A 168 9.64 -6.26 -5.57
N SER A 169 8.51 -6.41 -6.27
CA SER A 169 8.40 -6.21 -7.73
C SER A 169 7.21 -5.32 -8.10
N GLY A 170 6.72 -4.50 -7.16
CA GLY A 170 5.45 -3.81 -7.30
C GLY A 170 4.23 -4.73 -7.22
N THR A 171 4.41 -5.96 -6.73
CA THR A 171 3.32 -6.93 -6.52
C THR A 171 3.15 -7.28 -5.05
N PHE A 172 1.89 -7.49 -4.64
CA PHE A 172 1.53 -7.57 -3.22
C PHE A 172 0.86 -8.90 -2.85
N ASN A 173 1.14 -9.35 -1.62
CA ASN A 173 0.51 -10.52 -1.01
C ASN A 173 -0.98 -10.28 -0.72
N ALA A 174 -1.68 -11.36 -0.34
CA ALA A 174 -3.04 -11.26 0.13
C ALA A 174 -3.14 -10.32 1.35
N GLN A 175 -4.19 -9.51 1.38
CA GLN A 175 -4.38 -8.52 2.43
C GLN A 175 -4.57 -9.13 3.82
N ILE A 176 -4.00 -8.47 4.83
CA ILE A 176 -4.23 -8.74 6.25
C ILE A 176 -5.14 -7.64 6.80
N THR A 177 -6.27 -8.01 7.39
CA THR A 177 -7.27 -7.05 7.87
C THR A 177 -7.15 -6.84 9.37
N TYR A 178 -7.12 -5.56 9.79
CA TYR A 178 -7.16 -5.14 11.19
C TYR A 178 -8.40 -4.28 11.44
N LEU A 179 -9.07 -4.52 12.57
CA LEU A 179 -10.23 -3.72 12.98
C LEU A 179 -9.77 -2.42 13.63
N VAL A 180 -10.42 -1.32 13.23
CA VAL A 180 -10.17 0.03 13.77
C VAL A 180 -11.49 0.66 14.25
N GLY A 181 -11.52 1.97 14.46
CA GLY A 181 -12.78 2.67 14.73
C GLY A 181 -13.71 2.71 13.51
N THR A 182 -14.92 3.19 13.72
CA THR A 182 -15.93 3.28 12.65
C THR A 182 -15.64 4.41 11.68
N GLN A 183 -15.88 4.16 10.39
CA GLN A 183 -15.66 5.09 9.28
C GLN A 183 -14.23 5.67 9.25
N PRO A 184 -13.19 4.82 9.12
CA PRO A 184 -11.80 5.25 9.05
C PRO A 184 -11.53 6.05 7.78
N ALA A 185 -11.14 7.31 7.94
CA ALA A 185 -11.07 8.30 6.87
C ALA A 185 -9.65 8.68 6.46
N SER A 186 -8.65 8.44 7.30
CA SER A 186 -7.26 8.77 6.98
C SER A 186 -6.32 7.86 7.77
N VAL A 187 -5.19 7.49 7.15
CA VAL A 187 -4.15 6.68 7.77
C VAL A 187 -2.78 7.33 7.60
N ALA A 188 -1.99 7.29 8.67
CA ALA A 188 -0.58 7.63 8.69
C ALA A 188 0.22 6.46 9.26
N VAL A 189 1.47 6.31 8.80
CA VAL A 189 2.36 5.23 9.23
C VAL A 189 3.70 5.81 9.68
N VAL A 190 4.04 5.63 10.96
CA VAL A 190 5.26 6.16 11.58
C VAL A 190 5.54 5.43 12.89
N ASP A 191 6.81 5.29 13.26
CA ASP A 191 7.19 4.78 14.58
C ASP A 191 6.88 5.82 15.66
N VAL A 192 5.90 5.55 16.51
CA VAL A 192 5.50 6.47 17.60
C VAL A 192 6.06 6.07 18.96
N ASN A 193 6.80 4.96 19.03
CA ASN A 193 7.32 4.42 20.28
C ASN A 193 8.85 4.24 20.28
N ASN A 194 9.51 4.62 19.18
CA ASN A 194 10.95 4.59 18.96
C ASN A 194 11.55 3.17 19.03
N ASP A 195 10.83 2.15 18.57
CA ASP A 195 11.33 0.77 18.47
C ASP A 195 11.80 0.36 17.06
N ASN A 196 11.84 1.31 16.12
CA ASN A 196 12.16 1.16 14.70
C ASN A 196 11.21 0.23 13.95
N LYS A 197 9.93 0.24 14.32
CA LYS A 197 8.87 -0.43 13.57
C LYS A 197 7.75 0.57 13.32
N PRO A 198 7.43 0.89 12.06
CA PRO A 198 6.37 1.84 11.79
C PRO A 198 5.02 1.35 12.32
N ASP A 199 4.37 2.19 13.11
CA ASP A 199 3.05 1.97 13.70
C ASP A 199 1.96 2.57 12.80
N ILE A 200 0.71 2.10 12.93
CA ILE A 200 -0.43 2.60 12.14
C ILE A 200 -1.31 3.53 12.99
N ILE A 201 -1.56 4.73 12.47
CA ILE A 201 -2.43 5.74 13.09
C ILE A 201 -3.61 6.00 12.15
N VAL A 202 -4.85 5.90 12.65
CA VAL A 202 -6.06 6.02 11.82
C VAL A 202 -7.03 7.03 12.40
N ALA A 203 -7.47 8.01 11.62
CA ALA A 203 -8.58 8.89 11.97
C ALA A 203 -9.93 8.20 11.71
N ASN A 204 -10.75 8.04 12.75
CA ASN A 204 -12.05 7.37 12.64
C ASN A 204 -13.18 8.39 12.75
N SER A 205 -13.69 8.81 11.59
CA SER A 205 -14.68 9.88 11.48
C SER A 205 -15.96 9.58 12.26
N GLY A 206 -16.41 8.33 12.23
CA GLY A 206 -17.62 7.87 12.90
C GLY A 206 -17.46 7.70 14.41
N SER A 207 -16.27 7.30 14.87
CA SER A 207 -15.98 7.07 16.29
C SER A 207 -15.46 8.31 17.02
N LYS A 208 -15.11 9.39 16.29
CA LYS A 208 -14.58 10.65 16.86
C LYS A 208 -13.30 10.43 17.67
N ASN A 209 -12.46 9.52 17.19
CA ASN A 209 -11.19 9.17 17.81
C ASN A 209 -10.14 8.89 16.73
N VAL A 210 -8.90 8.75 17.17
CA VAL A 210 -7.84 8.09 16.41
C VAL A 210 -7.55 6.72 16.98
N SER A 211 -7.29 5.73 16.13
CA SER A 211 -6.75 4.43 16.50
C SER A 211 -5.23 4.45 16.33
N VAL A 212 -4.51 3.89 17.30
CA VAL A 212 -3.06 3.67 17.26
C VAL A 212 -2.83 2.16 17.39
N LEU A 213 -2.25 1.56 16.36
CA LEU A 213 -1.94 0.14 16.29
C LEU A 213 -0.42 0.00 16.29
N LEU A 214 0.13 -0.42 17.43
CA LEU A 214 1.57 -0.59 17.57
C LEU A 214 2.05 -1.85 16.85
N ASN A 215 3.12 -1.73 16.08
CA ASN A 215 3.71 -2.80 15.31
C ASN A 215 4.56 -3.72 16.21
N THR A 216 4.25 -5.01 16.18
CA THR A 216 4.98 -6.03 16.93
C THR A 216 6.18 -6.58 16.17
N GLY A 217 6.26 -6.30 14.86
CA GLY A 217 7.25 -6.80 13.91
C GLY A 217 6.61 -7.60 12.79
N SER A 218 7.33 -7.70 11.65
CA SER A 218 6.94 -8.50 10.49
C SER A 218 5.54 -8.18 9.95
N GLY A 219 5.13 -6.90 10.01
CA GLY A 219 3.82 -6.45 9.52
C GLY A 219 2.64 -6.87 10.41
N ILE A 220 2.89 -7.29 11.66
CA ILE A 220 1.84 -7.69 12.61
C ILE A 220 1.63 -6.61 13.67
N PHE A 221 0.39 -6.18 13.84
CA PHE A 221 0.04 -5.09 14.75
C PHE A 221 -0.75 -5.57 15.97
N ASN A 222 -0.55 -4.89 17.10
CA ASN A 222 -1.38 -5.00 18.28
C ASN A 222 -2.81 -4.51 18.01
N THR A 223 -3.74 -4.90 18.89
CA THR A 223 -5.08 -4.30 18.90
C THR A 223 -5.01 -2.80 19.13
N GLN A 224 -5.87 -2.05 18.45
CA GLN A 224 -5.93 -0.59 18.57
C GLN A 224 -6.02 -0.09 20.03
N THR A 225 -5.26 0.96 20.33
CA THR A 225 -5.53 1.90 21.43
C THR A 225 -6.17 3.15 20.83
N THR A 226 -7.18 3.72 21.49
CA THR A 226 -7.93 4.87 20.93
C THR A 226 -7.77 6.14 21.73
N TYR A 227 -7.64 7.27 21.05
CA TYR A 227 -7.58 8.60 21.65
C TYR A 227 -8.68 9.50 21.11
N SER A 228 -9.47 10.12 21.99
CA SER A 228 -10.56 11.00 21.60
C SER A 228 -10.04 12.27 20.93
N VAL A 229 -10.67 12.66 19.82
CA VAL A 229 -10.38 13.89 19.09
C VAL A 229 -11.65 14.74 18.92
N GLY A 230 -11.65 15.72 18.01
CA GLY A 230 -12.85 16.46 17.63
C GLY A 230 -13.89 15.62 16.88
N THR A 231 -14.93 16.27 16.35
CA THR A 231 -16.04 15.56 15.69
C THR A 231 -15.78 15.44 14.19
N ASN A 232 -16.02 14.23 13.65
CA ASN A 232 -15.78 13.87 12.25
C ASN A 232 -14.33 14.12 11.82
N PRO A 233 -13.33 13.50 12.46
CA PRO A 233 -11.95 13.58 12.02
C PRO A 233 -11.78 12.97 10.62
N LEU A 234 -11.20 13.74 9.69
CA LEU A 234 -11.07 13.32 8.28
C LEU A 234 -9.63 13.26 7.75
N SER A 235 -8.68 13.87 8.44
CA SER A 235 -7.25 13.78 8.10
C SER A 235 -6.43 13.65 9.36
N VAL A 236 -5.43 12.77 9.33
CA VAL A 236 -4.40 12.64 10.37
C VAL A 236 -3.02 12.77 9.74
N THR A 237 -2.14 13.49 10.42
CA THR A 237 -0.70 13.49 10.14
C THR A 237 0.06 13.35 11.45
N VAL A 238 1.31 12.89 11.37
CA VAL A 238 2.12 12.60 12.56
C VAL A 238 3.51 13.18 12.38
N VAL A 239 3.93 14.04 13.31
CA VAL A 239 5.18 14.82 13.23
C VAL A 239 5.50 15.39 14.61
N ASP A 240 6.78 15.51 14.94
CA ASP A 240 7.21 16.15 16.18
C ASP A 240 7.02 17.68 16.07
N VAL A 241 6.02 18.22 16.76
CA VAL A 241 5.72 19.67 16.76
C VAL A 241 6.29 20.40 17.96
N ASN A 242 6.95 19.68 18.86
CA ASN A 242 7.46 20.23 20.12
C ASN A 242 8.99 20.07 20.29
N SER A 243 9.65 19.45 19.31
CA SER A 243 11.09 19.23 19.21
C SER A 243 11.65 18.32 20.31
N ASP A 244 10.87 17.32 20.78
CA ASP A 244 11.31 16.32 21.75
C ASP A 244 11.66 14.95 21.15
N ASN A 245 11.71 14.87 19.82
CA ASN A 245 11.96 13.67 19.01
C ASN A 245 10.92 12.55 19.22
N LYS A 246 9.67 12.93 19.49
CA LYS A 246 8.55 11.99 19.53
C LYS A 246 7.47 12.49 18.57
N PRO A 247 7.12 11.72 17.53
CA PRO A 247 6.09 12.14 16.59
C PRO A 247 4.74 12.32 17.32
N ASP A 248 4.14 13.50 17.18
CA ASP A 248 2.86 13.89 17.76
C ASP A 248 1.75 13.70 16.73
N ILE A 249 0.50 13.48 17.17
CA ILE A 249 -0.65 13.30 16.27
C ILE A 249 -1.38 14.63 16.07
N ILE A 250 -1.61 15.01 14.80
CA ILE A 250 -2.37 16.19 14.39
C ILE A 250 -3.57 15.75 13.56
N VAL A 251 -4.78 16.23 13.89
CA VAL A 251 -6.04 15.76 13.28
C VAL A 251 -6.94 16.91 12.87
N ALA A 252 -7.38 16.94 11.62
CA ALA A 252 -8.41 17.85 11.12
C ALA A 252 -9.82 17.31 11.43
N ASN A 253 -10.62 18.07 12.17
CA ASN A 253 -11.96 17.66 12.60
C ASN A 253 -13.05 18.48 11.92
N TYR A 254 -13.59 17.93 10.83
CA TYR A 254 -14.46 18.64 9.90
C TYR A 254 -15.69 19.26 10.56
N LYS A 255 -16.35 18.56 11.48
CA LYS A 255 -17.61 19.06 12.07
C LYS A 255 -17.43 19.95 13.31
N SER A 256 -16.32 19.81 14.03
CA SER A 256 -16.04 20.71 15.17
C SER A 256 -15.30 21.98 14.76
N ASN A 257 -14.85 22.10 13.50
CA ASN A 257 -14.03 23.23 13.02
C ASN A 257 -12.78 23.42 13.87
N THR A 258 -12.11 22.30 14.17
CA THR A 258 -10.90 22.29 15.00
C THR A 258 -9.81 21.42 14.40
N VAL A 259 -8.56 21.78 14.69
CA VAL A 259 -7.42 20.84 14.62
C VAL A 259 -7.11 20.35 16.03
N SER A 260 -7.01 19.05 16.22
CA SER A 260 -6.58 18.42 17.48
C SER A 260 -5.09 18.12 17.41
N VAL A 261 -4.34 18.48 18.45
CA VAL A 261 -2.92 18.14 18.63
C VAL A 261 -2.80 17.25 19.87
N LEU A 262 -2.24 16.06 19.72
CA LEU A 262 -2.03 15.08 20.78
C LEU A 262 -0.53 14.84 20.91
N LEU A 263 0.06 15.37 21.98
CA LEU A 263 1.49 15.23 22.21
C LEU A 263 1.84 13.82 22.69
N ASN A 264 2.87 13.22 22.09
CA ASN A 264 3.34 11.89 22.41
C ASN A 264 4.18 11.89 23.69
N THR A 265 3.98 10.88 24.54
CA THR A 265 4.74 10.72 25.80
C THR A 265 6.01 9.87 25.62
N GLY A 266 6.16 9.20 24.47
CA GLY A 266 7.39 8.51 24.04
C GLY A 266 7.31 6.99 24.09
N SER A 267 6.15 6.42 24.37
CA SER A 267 5.89 4.98 24.42
C SER A 267 4.77 4.54 23.47
N GLY A 268 4.50 5.34 22.44
CA GLY A 268 3.31 5.20 21.60
C GLY A 268 2.01 5.55 22.33
N THR A 269 2.10 6.31 23.43
CA THR A 269 0.95 6.80 24.18
C THR A 269 0.90 8.32 24.20
N PHE A 270 -0.31 8.87 24.08
CA PHE A 270 -0.51 10.30 23.82
C PHE A 270 -1.26 10.99 24.97
N ASN A 271 -0.91 12.25 25.17
CA ASN A 271 -1.65 13.16 26.04
C ASN A 271 -3.06 13.43 25.49
N ALA A 272 -3.92 14.01 26.32
CA ALA A 272 -5.22 14.48 25.86
C ALA A 272 -5.07 15.56 24.78
N GLN A 273 -6.00 15.58 23.82
CA GLN A 273 -6.02 16.57 22.74
C GLN A 273 -6.02 18.01 23.25
N THR A 274 -5.22 18.86 22.61
CA THR A 274 -5.39 20.31 22.61
C THR A 274 -6.06 20.71 21.30
N ASN A 275 -7.12 21.52 21.35
CA ASN A 275 -7.88 21.91 20.17
C ASN A 275 -7.61 23.35 19.77
N TYR A 276 -7.34 23.56 18.49
CA TYR A 276 -7.19 24.87 17.85
C TYR A 276 -8.41 25.12 16.97
N SER A 277 -9.09 26.25 17.20
CA SER A 277 -10.23 26.64 16.36
C SER A 277 -9.73 27.12 15.01
N ILE A 278 -10.38 26.66 13.93
CA ILE A 278 -9.99 26.96 12.56
C ILE A 278 -11.22 27.32 11.71
N SER A 279 -10.99 27.76 10.48
CA SER A 279 -12.06 28.07 9.53
C SER A 279 -12.94 26.84 9.26
N PRO A 280 -14.24 27.04 8.94
CA PRO A 280 -15.18 25.95 8.79
C PRO A 280 -14.81 24.87 7.76
N GLY A 281 -15.08 23.62 8.13
CA GLY A 281 -14.92 22.45 7.26
C GLY A 281 -13.48 22.01 7.00
N PRO A 282 -12.60 21.87 8.01
CA PRO A 282 -11.24 21.38 7.79
C PRO A 282 -11.26 19.92 7.29
N LEU A 283 -10.74 19.68 6.08
CA LEU A 283 -10.72 18.36 5.44
C LEU A 283 -9.34 17.71 5.42
N SER A 284 -8.28 18.48 5.20
CA SER A 284 -6.92 17.98 5.05
C SER A 284 -5.97 18.84 5.86
N VAL A 285 -4.99 18.20 6.51
CA VAL A 285 -3.93 18.86 7.28
C VAL A 285 -2.56 18.41 6.79
N ALA A 286 -1.69 19.37 6.54
CA ALA A 286 -0.26 19.19 6.31
C ALA A 286 0.52 19.93 7.40
N VAL A 287 1.74 19.48 7.67
CA VAL A 287 2.61 20.11 8.68
C VAL A 287 4.02 20.26 8.13
N VAL A 288 4.50 21.49 8.06
CA VAL A 288 5.83 21.86 7.57
C VAL A 288 6.18 23.26 8.09
N ASP A 289 7.46 23.54 8.27
CA ASP A 289 7.95 24.88 8.58
C ASP A 289 7.80 25.79 7.35
N VAL A 290 6.89 26.77 7.40
CA VAL A 290 6.64 27.69 6.28
C VAL A 290 7.26 29.07 6.50
N ASP A 291 7.78 29.36 7.69
CA ASP A 291 8.38 30.65 8.04
C ASP A 291 9.89 30.60 8.29
N SER A 292 10.49 29.41 8.13
CA SER A 292 11.92 29.11 8.26
C SER A 292 12.46 29.29 9.67
N ASP A 293 11.63 29.07 10.70
CA ASP A 293 12.04 29.15 12.11
C ASP A 293 12.46 27.80 12.73
N ASN A 294 12.45 26.73 11.94
CA ASN A 294 12.68 25.32 12.28
C ASN A 294 11.63 24.70 13.21
N LYS A 295 10.40 25.24 13.21
CA LYS A 295 9.26 24.65 13.90
C LYS A 295 8.17 24.30 12.88
N PRO A 296 7.72 23.04 12.82
CA PRO A 296 6.68 22.69 11.86
C PRO A 296 5.35 23.39 12.17
N ASP A 297 4.79 24.06 11.17
CA ASP A 297 3.52 24.79 11.23
C ASP A 297 2.35 23.95 10.72
N ILE A 298 1.12 24.28 11.11
CA ILE A 298 -0.08 23.56 10.65
C ILE A 298 -0.73 24.29 9.48
N ILE A 299 -0.92 23.59 8.36
CA ILE A 299 -1.60 24.09 7.16
C ILE A 299 -2.85 23.25 6.93
N VAL A 300 -4.01 23.88 6.73
CA VAL A 300 -5.31 23.18 6.64
C VAL A 300 -6.16 23.68 5.49
N ALA A 301 -6.66 22.76 4.67
CA ALA A 301 -7.70 23.03 3.67
C ALA A 301 -9.09 23.03 4.33
N ASN A 302 -9.81 24.15 4.23
CA ASN A 302 -11.11 24.36 4.87
C ASN A 302 -12.22 24.42 3.81
N TYR A 303 -12.81 23.28 3.50
CA TYR A 303 -13.78 23.07 2.42
C TYR A 303 -14.95 24.06 2.45
N ASP A 304 -15.64 24.16 3.59
CA ASP A 304 -16.88 24.96 3.71
C ASP A 304 -16.60 26.48 3.63
N SER A 305 -15.37 26.91 3.92
CA SER A 305 -14.99 28.33 3.94
C SER A 305 -14.23 28.79 2.70
N SER A 306 -13.91 27.88 1.76
CA SER A 306 -13.09 28.18 0.58
C SER A 306 -11.77 28.87 0.95
N SER A 307 -11.08 28.32 1.94
CA SER A 307 -9.85 28.91 2.46
C SER A 307 -8.82 27.86 2.87
N VAL A 308 -7.56 28.28 2.89
CA VAL A 308 -6.48 27.58 3.58
C VAL A 308 -6.12 28.35 4.85
N SER A 309 -5.97 27.65 5.97
CA SER A 309 -5.52 28.23 7.23
C SER A 309 -4.11 27.81 7.55
N VAL A 310 -3.30 28.75 8.03
CA VAL A 310 -1.92 28.55 8.48
C VAL A 310 -1.84 28.93 9.95
N LEU A 311 -1.40 28.01 10.80
CA LEU A 311 -1.18 28.24 12.23
C LEU A 311 0.31 28.08 12.50
N LEU A 312 0.99 29.19 12.78
CA LEU A 312 2.42 29.18 13.06
C LEU A 312 2.72 28.60 14.43
N ASN A 313 3.74 27.74 14.50
CA ASN A 313 4.19 27.09 15.72
C ASN A 313 5.02 28.05 16.57
N THR A 314 4.52 28.33 17.78
CA THR A 314 5.20 29.23 18.73
C THR A 314 6.23 28.51 19.60
N GLY A 315 6.36 27.18 19.44
CA GLY A 315 7.24 26.31 20.22
C GLY A 315 6.47 25.40 21.18
N SER A 316 7.14 24.32 21.61
CA SER A 316 6.61 23.35 22.58
C SER A 316 5.24 22.77 22.19
N GLY A 317 4.97 22.61 20.89
CA GLY A 317 3.70 22.08 20.39
C GLY A 317 2.51 23.03 20.53
N THR A 318 2.76 24.34 20.63
CA THR A 318 1.70 25.37 20.75
C THR A 318 1.67 26.28 19.54
N PHE A 319 0.48 26.60 19.05
CA PHE A 319 0.29 27.33 17.79
C PHE A 319 -0.42 28.68 17.97
N SER A 320 -0.06 29.63 17.12
CA SER A 320 -0.73 30.93 17.00
C SER A 320 -2.16 30.80 16.47
N ALA A 321 -2.92 31.89 16.57
CA ALA A 321 -4.19 31.98 15.87
C ALA A 321 -3.98 31.83 14.35
N GLN A 322 -4.95 31.24 13.66
CA GLN A 322 -4.88 31.03 12.22
C GLN A 322 -4.73 32.35 11.46
N THR A 323 -3.87 32.35 10.44
CA THR A 323 -3.95 33.25 9.30
C THR A 323 -4.65 32.53 8.16
N THR A 324 -5.51 33.21 7.42
CA THR A 324 -6.37 32.58 6.41
C THR A 324 -6.11 33.17 5.03
N TYR A 325 -5.96 32.29 4.04
CA TYR A 325 -5.77 32.61 2.64
C TYR A 325 -6.97 32.12 1.83
N SER A 326 -7.59 33.01 1.04
CA SER A 326 -8.72 32.63 0.20
C SER A 326 -8.27 31.79 -0.99
N VAL A 327 -9.01 30.74 -1.30
CA VAL A 327 -8.83 29.87 -2.46
C VAL A 327 -10.15 29.67 -3.19
N THR A 328 -10.12 29.04 -4.37
CA THR A 328 -11.36 28.67 -5.07
C THR A 328 -12.19 27.63 -4.29
N SER A 329 -13.45 27.44 -4.68
CA SER A 329 -14.43 26.65 -3.92
C SER A 329 -14.01 25.21 -3.69
N GLY A 330 -14.29 24.73 -2.49
CA GLY A 330 -14.16 23.34 -2.07
C GLY A 330 -12.72 22.83 -1.95
N PRO A 331 -11.79 23.52 -1.26
CA PRO A 331 -10.45 22.98 -1.03
C PRO A 331 -10.55 21.69 -0.21
N TYR A 332 -10.08 20.59 -0.80
CA TYR A 332 -10.26 19.24 -0.24
C TYR A 332 -8.98 18.66 0.34
N SER A 333 -7.87 18.81 -0.39
CA SER A 333 -6.55 18.31 0.00
C SER A 333 -5.52 19.42 -0.15
N VAL A 334 -4.54 19.43 0.76
CA VAL A 334 -3.39 20.32 0.72
C VAL A 334 -2.09 19.51 0.74
N ALA A 335 -1.14 19.92 -0.10
CA ALA A 335 0.26 19.51 -0.06
C ALA A 335 1.13 20.76 0.08
N VAL A 336 2.31 20.63 0.68
CA VAL A 336 3.21 21.77 0.88
C VAL A 336 4.63 21.37 0.50
N VAL A 337 5.20 22.05 -0.49
CA VAL A 337 6.54 21.82 -1.01
C VAL A 337 7.00 23.05 -1.78
N ASP A 338 8.31 23.31 -1.84
CA ASP A 338 8.86 24.34 -2.72
C ASP A 338 8.73 23.88 -4.19
N VAL A 339 7.90 24.57 -4.98
CA VAL A 339 7.70 24.26 -6.41
C VAL A 339 8.43 25.23 -7.33
N ASN A 340 9.11 26.23 -6.78
CA ASN A 340 9.72 27.31 -7.53
C ASN A 340 11.25 27.45 -7.29
N ASN A 341 11.81 26.61 -6.41
CA ASN A 341 13.21 26.52 -6.03
C ASN A 341 13.73 27.76 -5.29
N ASP A 342 12.90 28.45 -4.51
CA ASP A 342 13.29 29.59 -3.66
C ASP A 342 13.58 29.23 -2.19
N ASN A 343 13.45 27.94 -1.83
CA ASN A 343 13.56 27.35 -0.50
C ASN A 343 12.45 27.74 0.49
N ASN A 344 11.34 28.33 0.02
CA ASN A 344 10.15 28.54 0.84
C ASN A 344 9.07 27.53 0.41
N PRO A 345 8.59 26.66 1.30
CA PRO A 345 7.55 25.71 0.93
C PRO A 345 6.26 26.43 0.49
N ASP A 346 5.77 26.09 -0.71
CA ASP A 346 4.56 26.63 -1.31
C ASP A 346 3.35 25.73 -0.99
N ILE A 347 2.13 26.29 -1.03
CA ILE A 347 0.90 25.53 -0.76
C ILE A 347 0.22 25.13 -2.07
N ILE A 348 -0.05 23.85 -2.22
CA ILE A 348 -0.78 23.26 -3.35
C ILE A 348 -2.12 22.72 -2.84
N VAL A 349 -3.22 23.06 -3.52
CA VAL A 349 -4.59 22.77 -3.08
C VAL A 349 -5.41 22.13 -4.19
N ALA A 350 -6.00 20.96 -3.94
CA ALA A 350 -7.05 20.40 -4.79
C ALA A 350 -8.39 21.05 -4.46
N ASN A 351 -8.99 21.79 -5.41
CA ASN A 351 -10.26 22.49 -5.22
C ASN A 351 -11.39 21.69 -5.87
N PHE A 352 -12.01 20.82 -5.07
CA PHE A 352 -13.01 19.83 -5.47
C PHE A 352 -14.18 20.44 -6.25
N ASP A 353 -14.81 21.50 -5.76
CA ASP A 353 -15.98 22.07 -6.43
C ASP A 353 -15.59 22.88 -7.68
N SER A 354 -14.34 23.35 -7.74
CA SER A 354 -13.85 24.25 -8.80
C SER A 354 -13.12 23.51 -9.93
N ASN A 355 -12.95 22.19 -9.82
CA ASN A 355 -12.28 21.35 -10.82
C ASN A 355 -10.87 21.85 -11.22
N ASN A 356 -10.12 22.33 -10.23
CA ASN A 356 -8.77 22.85 -10.45
C ASN A 356 -7.84 22.48 -9.29
N VAL A 357 -6.55 22.53 -9.56
CA VAL A 357 -5.51 22.63 -8.53
C VAL A 357 -5.09 24.08 -8.45
N GLY A 358 -4.88 24.61 -7.26
CA GLY A 358 -4.30 25.94 -7.10
C GLY A 358 -3.03 25.94 -6.28
N VAL A 359 -2.18 26.90 -6.59
CA VAL A 359 -0.83 27.07 -6.05
C VAL A 359 -0.74 28.46 -5.42
N LEU A 360 -0.36 28.51 -4.15
CA LEU A 360 -0.10 29.73 -3.42
C LEU A 360 1.40 29.76 -3.12
N LEU A 361 2.13 30.61 -3.85
CA LEU A 361 3.57 30.74 -3.64
C LEU A 361 3.86 31.45 -2.34
N ASN A 362 4.80 30.91 -1.55
CA ASN A 362 5.25 31.51 -0.30
C ASN A 362 6.19 32.68 -0.62
N ALA A 363 5.81 33.89 -0.20
CA ALA A 363 6.62 35.09 -0.35
C ALA A 363 7.72 35.21 0.73
N GLY A 364 7.87 34.17 1.57
CA GLY A 364 8.75 34.11 2.72
C GLY A 364 8.02 34.37 4.04
N SER A 365 8.60 33.87 5.14
CA SER A 365 8.09 34.07 6.51
C SER A 365 6.62 33.66 6.69
N GLY A 366 6.18 32.57 6.05
CA GLY A 366 4.83 32.03 6.17
C GLY A 366 3.73 32.90 5.52
N THR A 367 4.10 33.85 4.66
CA THR A 367 3.14 34.73 3.98
C THR A 367 2.95 34.30 2.53
N PHE A 368 1.72 34.01 2.12
CA PHE A 368 1.44 33.45 0.80
C PHE A 368 0.81 34.46 -0.17
N ASN A 369 1.22 34.36 -1.43
CA ASN A 369 0.64 35.11 -2.54
C ASN A 369 -0.79 34.63 -2.86
N ALA A 370 -1.51 35.42 -3.67
CA ALA A 370 -2.80 35.00 -4.18
C ALA A 370 -2.68 33.72 -5.03
N GLN A 371 -3.71 32.88 -4.96
CA GLN A 371 -3.74 31.60 -5.64
C GLN A 371 -3.68 31.76 -7.17
N THR A 372 -2.77 31.00 -7.80
CA THR A 372 -2.78 30.72 -9.24
C THR A 372 -3.44 29.37 -9.45
N THR A 373 -4.29 29.20 -10.48
CA THR A 373 -5.06 27.96 -10.69
C THR A 373 -4.71 27.28 -12.02
N TYR A 374 -4.77 25.96 -12.00
CA TYR A 374 -4.52 25.08 -13.13
C TYR A 374 -5.68 24.09 -13.23
N SER A 375 -6.23 23.93 -14.44
CA SER A 375 -7.35 23.01 -14.65
C SER A 375 -6.96 21.57 -14.31
N ALA A 376 -7.83 20.90 -13.56
CA ALA A 376 -7.73 19.48 -13.24
C ALA A 376 -8.91 18.73 -13.90
N GLY A 377 -9.09 17.45 -13.56
CA GLY A 377 -10.33 16.73 -13.85
C GLY A 377 -11.47 17.18 -12.92
N ALA A 378 -12.64 16.57 -13.12
CA ALA A 378 -13.81 16.82 -12.29
C ALA A 378 -13.60 16.30 -10.86
N SER A 379 -13.84 17.16 -9.88
CA SER A 379 -13.77 16.88 -8.45
C SER A 379 -12.41 16.33 -8.02
N PRO A 380 -11.32 17.12 -8.09
CA PRO A 380 -10.03 16.71 -7.57
C PRO A 380 -10.11 16.55 -6.05
N VAL A 381 -9.62 15.42 -5.52
CA VAL A 381 -9.79 15.06 -4.10
C VAL A 381 -8.47 14.99 -3.34
N SER A 382 -7.45 14.36 -3.91
CA SER A 382 -6.14 14.19 -3.26
C SER A 382 -5.06 14.79 -4.13
N VAL A 383 -4.14 15.54 -3.52
CA VAL A 383 -2.96 16.09 -4.21
C VAL A 383 -1.69 15.70 -3.47
N THR A 384 -0.67 15.33 -4.24
CA THR A 384 0.71 15.12 -3.78
C THR A 384 1.66 15.77 -4.79
N VAL A 385 2.90 16.00 -4.38
CA VAL A 385 3.91 16.64 -5.22
C VAL A 385 5.23 15.90 -5.12
N VAL A 386 5.78 15.52 -6.26
CA VAL A 386 7.02 14.75 -6.40
C VAL A 386 7.60 14.96 -7.79
N ASP A 387 8.92 14.96 -7.93
CA ASP A 387 9.56 14.94 -9.25
C ASP A 387 9.29 13.59 -9.91
N VAL A 388 8.38 13.56 -10.89
CA VAL A 388 7.91 12.34 -11.55
C VAL A 388 8.56 12.10 -12.90
N ASN A 389 9.44 12.98 -13.34
CA ASN A 389 10.15 12.86 -14.62
C ASN A 389 11.68 12.98 -14.47
N SER A 390 12.16 13.04 -13.22
CA SER A 390 13.57 13.20 -12.84
C SER A 390 14.21 14.49 -13.37
N ASP A 391 13.44 15.57 -13.51
CA ASP A 391 13.93 16.88 -13.95
C ASP A 391 14.32 17.85 -12.80
N SER A 392 14.25 17.35 -11.56
CA SER A 392 14.49 18.06 -10.29
C SER A 392 13.47 19.15 -9.95
N ASN A 393 12.33 19.22 -10.66
CA ASN A 393 11.22 20.11 -10.30
C ASN A 393 10.04 19.26 -9.80
N PRO A 394 9.55 19.48 -8.58
CA PRO A 394 8.41 18.71 -8.08
C PRO A 394 7.16 18.95 -8.93
N ASP A 395 6.55 17.86 -9.40
CA ASP A 395 5.34 17.84 -10.23
C ASP A 395 4.10 17.55 -9.39
N ILE A 396 2.96 18.10 -9.80
CA ILE A 396 1.69 17.89 -9.10
C ILE A 396 1.03 16.61 -9.62
N ILE A 397 0.64 15.73 -8.71
CA ILE A 397 -0.17 14.54 -9.01
C ILE A 397 -1.49 14.66 -8.24
N VAL A 398 -2.61 14.51 -8.95
CA VAL A 398 -3.96 14.72 -8.41
C VAL A 398 -4.91 13.59 -8.80
N THR A 399 -5.73 13.11 -7.85
CA THR A 399 -6.84 12.20 -8.16
C THR A 399 -8.10 12.99 -8.50
N ASN A 400 -8.74 12.69 -9.63
CA ASN A 400 -9.96 13.35 -10.09
C ASN A 400 -11.16 12.41 -9.91
N PHE A 401 -11.85 12.57 -8.79
CA PHE A 401 -12.83 11.61 -8.28
C PHE A 401 -14.02 11.36 -9.22
N LEU A 402 -14.51 12.38 -9.94
CA LEU A 402 -15.63 12.21 -10.88
C LEU A 402 -15.18 11.99 -12.33
N SER A 403 -13.87 12.09 -12.61
CA SER A 403 -13.31 11.78 -13.93
C SER A 403 -12.66 10.41 -14.02
N ASP A 404 -12.66 9.65 -12.92
CA ASP A 404 -12.07 8.32 -12.81
C ASP A 404 -10.63 8.26 -13.38
N ASN A 405 -9.84 9.29 -13.06
CA ASN A 405 -8.48 9.41 -13.55
C ASN A 405 -7.53 10.06 -12.52
N ILE A 406 -6.23 9.87 -12.75
CA ILE A 406 -5.15 10.61 -12.11
C ILE A 406 -4.62 11.62 -13.11
N GLY A 407 -4.51 12.88 -12.69
CA GLY A 407 -3.87 13.95 -13.46
C GLY A 407 -2.46 14.22 -12.95
N ILE A 408 -1.52 14.45 -13.88
CA ILE A 408 -0.15 14.85 -13.60
C ILE A 408 0.11 16.18 -14.29
N LEU A 409 0.44 17.21 -13.52
CA LEU A 409 0.81 18.52 -14.05
C LEU A 409 2.31 18.69 -13.86
N LEU A 410 3.05 18.66 -14.98
CA LEU A 410 4.50 18.79 -14.96
C LEU A 410 4.91 20.23 -14.69
N ASN A 411 5.82 20.42 -13.75
CA ASN A 411 6.38 21.71 -13.39
C ASN A 411 7.37 22.18 -14.48
N THR A 412 7.45 23.50 -14.65
CA THR A 412 8.39 24.15 -15.58
C THR A 412 9.64 24.68 -14.87
N GLY A 413 9.72 24.48 -13.55
CA GLY A 413 10.83 24.87 -12.68
C GLY A 413 10.70 26.26 -12.05
N THR A 414 9.55 26.93 -12.24
CA THR A 414 9.29 28.28 -11.68
C THR A 414 7.97 28.35 -10.92
N GLY A 415 7.45 27.21 -10.43
CA GLY A 415 6.10 27.13 -9.84
C GLY A 415 4.97 27.30 -10.86
N THR A 416 5.27 27.15 -12.16
CA THR A 416 4.25 27.12 -13.21
C THR A 416 4.16 25.75 -13.85
N PHE A 417 2.94 25.32 -14.18
CA PHE A 417 2.66 23.94 -14.54
C PHE A 417 2.04 23.82 -15.94
N ASN A 418 2.42 22.76 -16.64
CA ASN A 418 1.84 22.37 -17.92
C ASN A 418 0.39 21.86 -17.76
N ALA A 419 -0.30 21.71 -18.89
CA ALA A 419 -1.60 21.04 -18.91
C ALA A 419 -1.46 19.59 -18.42
N GLN A 420 -2.48 19.10 -17.73
CA GLN A 420 -2.43 17.76 -17.13
C GLN A 420 -2.29 16.64 -18.17
N ILE A 421 -1.45 15.66 -17.84
CA ILE A 421 -1.42 14.32 -18.45
C ILE A 421 -2.32 13.43 -17.61
N THR A 422 -3.24 12.69 -18.22
CA THR A 422 -4.24 11.89 -17.48
C THR A 422 -4.07 10.40 -17.68
N TYR A 423 -4.19 9.65 -16.59
CA TYR A 423 -4.23 8.18 -16.57
C TYR A 423 -5.60 7.73 -16.06
N THR A 424 -6.37 7.02 -16.90
CA THR A 424 -7.66 6.45 -16.47
C THR A 424 -7.41 5.33 -15.47
N VAL A 425 -8.15 5.37 -14.35
CA VAL A 425 -8.00 4.41 -13.27
C VAL A 425 -9.34 3.78 -12.89
N GLY A 426 -9.41 3.10 -11.74
CA GLY A 426 -10.66 2.62 -11.16
C GLY A 426 -11.65 3.75 -10.86
N THR A 427 -12.86 3.37 -10.41
CA THR A 427 -13.92 4.36 -10.18
C THR A 427 -13.73 5.09 -8.85
N ASN A 428 -13.95 6.40 -8.88
CA ASN A 428 -13.86 7.28 -7.72
C ASN A 428 -12.52 7.20 -6.98
N PRO A 429 -11.38 7.50 -7.66
CA PRO A 429 -10.07 7.57 -7.01
C PRO A 429 -10.04 8.70 -5.99
N ILE A 430 -9.63 8.40 -4.75
CA ILE A 430 -9.88 9.29 -3.61
C ILE A 430 -8.65 9.61 -2.77
N SER A 431 -7.61 8.79 -2.84
CA SER A 431 -6.36 8.99 -2.08
C SER A 431 -5.20 8.46 -2.89
N ILE A 432 -4.06 9.14 -2.81
CA ILE A 432 -2.83 8.83 -3.54
C ILE A 432 -1.64 8.83 -2.59
N ALA A 433 -0.69 7.93 -2.84
CA ALA A 433 0.61 7.87 -2.22
C ALA A 433 1.66 7.57 -3.30
N VAL A 434 2.85 8.13 -3.17
CA VAL A 434 3.92 8.00 -4.17
C VAL A 434 5.19 7.53 -3.49
N VAL A 435 5.70 6.40 -3.94
CA VAL A 435 6.94 5.79 -3.48
C VAL A 435 7.36 4.74 -4.51
N ASP A 436 8.66 4.49 -4.64
CA ASP A 436 9.17 3.34 -5.38
C ASP A 436 8.73 2.03 -4.69
N VAL A 437 7.82 1.26 -5.33
CA VAL A 437 7.34 -0.03 -4.81
C VAL A 437 7.98 -1.22 -5.52
N ASN A 438 8.81 -1.00 -6.54
CA ASN A 438 9.42 -2.06 -7.34
C ASN A 438 10.97 -2.08 -7.24
N SER A 439 11.55 -1.15 -6.48
CA SER A 439 12.99 -0.94 -6.28
C SER A 439 13.77 -0.53 -7.54
N ASP A 440 13.15 0.19 -8.47
CA ASP A 440 13.81 0.74 -9.66
C ASP A 440 14.35 2.18 -9.48
N ASN A 441 14.16 2.78 -8.29
CA ASN A 441 14.46 4.16 -7.91
C ASN A 441 13.65 5.22 -8.66
N GLN A 442 12.50 4.86 -9.23
CA GLN A 442 11.55 5.79 -9.81
C GLN A 442 10.28 5.84 -8.96
N PRO A 443 9.62 7.01 -8.86
CA PRO A 443 8.40 7.12 -8.07
C PRO A 443 7.24 6.38 -8.77
N ASP A 444 6.68 5.37 -8.09
CA ASP A 444 5.44 4.72 -8.49
C ASP A 444 4.23 5.35 -7.80
N ILE A 445 3.05 5.25 -8.40
CA ILE A 445 1.81 5.81 -7.84
C ILE A 445 0.93 4.68 -7.31
N THR A 446 0.60 4.74 -6.02
CA THR A 446 -0.42 3.91 -5.39
C THR A 446 -1.64 4.74 -5.03
N PHE A 447 -2.85 4.22 -5.25
CA PHE A 447 -4.09 4.98 -5.00
C PHE A 447 -5.28 4.09 -4.63
N ALA A 448 -6.21 4.64 -3.87
CA ALA A 448 -7.46 3.98 -3.49
C ALA A 448 -8.62 4.38 -4.42
N ASN A 449 -9.36 3.39 -4.94
CA ASN A 449 -10.57 3.58 -5.74
C ASN A 449 -11.80 3.21 -4.90
N SER A 450 -12.46 4.23 -4.38
CA SER A 450 -13.58 4.04 -3.45
C SER A 450 -14.82 3.44 -4.11
N GLY A 451 -14.99 3.60 -5.42
CA GLY A 451 -16.16 3.13 -6.16
C GLY A 451 -16.01 1.70 -6.68
N SER A 452 -14.78 1.20 -6.79
CA SER A 452 -14.48 -0.15 -7.30
C SER A 452 -13.90 -1.08 -6.24
N ASP A 453 -13.89 -0.68 -4.97
CA ASP A 453 -13.38 -1.46 -3.84
C ASP A 453 -11.96 -2.01 -4.08
N SER A 454 -11.07 -1.17 -4.63
CA SER A 454 -9.72 -1.57 -5.02
C SER A 454 -8.64 -0.56 -4.65
N VAL A 455 -7.41 -1.05 -4.55
CA VAL A 455 -6.18 -0.24 -4.62
C VAL A 455 -5.55 -0.45 -5.98
N GLY A 456 -5.15 0.63 -6.64
CA GLY A 456 -4.40 0.59 -7.90
C GLY A 456 -2.94 0.99 -7.70
N VAL A 457 -2.07 0.47 -8.56
CA VAL A 457 -0.64 0.79 -8.64
C VAL A 457 -0.29 1.06 -10.10
N LEU A 458 0.27 2.24 -10.37
CA LEU A 458 0.89 2.60 -11.64
C LEU A 458 2.40 2.54 -11.44
N LEU A 459 3.07 1.60 -12.11
CA LEU A 459 4.53 1.50 -12.08
C LEU A 459 5.14 2.46 -13.09
N HIS A 460 6.21 3.13 -12.67
CA HIS A 460 7.01 3.98 -13.52
C HIS A 460 7.68 3.16 -14.62
N CYS A 461 7.91 3.80 -15.77
CA CYS A 461 8.69 3.28 -16.87
C CYS A 461 9.89 4.20 -17.13
#